data_AF-A0A3C1BRF6-F1
#
_entry.id   AF-A0A3C1BRF6-F1
#
_cell.length_a   1.000
_cell.length_b   1.000
_cell.length_c   1.000
_cell.angle_alpha   90.00
_cell.angle_beta   90.00
_cell.angle_gamma   90.00
#
_symmetry.space_group_name_H-M   'P 1'
#
loop_
_entity.id
_entity.type
_entity.pdbx_description
1 polymer ?
#
loop_
_entity_poly.entity_id
_entity_poly.type
_entity_poly.pdbx_seq_one_letter_code
_entity_poly.pdbx_strand_id
1 'polypeptide(L)'
;MSGKDGIRRSLNDKILYTNLKNFASAYKASKANAYAGLDFTAMTKEMNNLKAMTREKCEALFEEFKANAEKSGAKVYRASGSLDACKYIEKICKDKNIKSIVKSKSMTSEEIKLNAYLENRGIKPVETDLGEWILQLAGEHPSHMVMPAIHKSRGQVADLFNA
;
A
#
# COMPACT_ATOMS: atom_id res chain seq x y z
N MET A 1 -8.05 23.60 -2.30
CA MET A 1 -7.42 23.69 -3.63
C MET A 1 -8.31 22.99 -4.63
N SER A 2 -8.64 23.62 -5.76
CA SER A 2 -9.36 22.94 -6.84
C SER A 2 -8.48 21.81 -7.40
N GLY A 3 -9.08 20.70 -7.83
CA GLY A 3 -8.34 19.60 -8.47
C GLY A 3 -7.51 20.05 -9.67
N LYS A 4 -7.94 21.12 -10.37
CA LYS A 4 -7.21 21.71 -11.50
C LYS A 4 -5.90 22.39 -11.08
N ASP A 5 -5.86 23.01 -9.91
CA ASP A 5 -4.66 23.69 -9.40
C ASP A 5 -3.60 22.67 -8.98
N GLY A 6 -4.03 21.54 -8.42
CA GLY A 6 -3.16 20.41 -8.08
C GLY A 6 -2.50 19.82 -9.33
N ILE A 7 -3.29 19.55 -10.37
CA ILE A 7 -2.78 19.03 -11.64
C ILE A 7 -1.76 20.01 -12.26
N ARG A 8 -2.08 21.30 -12.31
CA ARG A 8 -1.19 22.31 -12.88
C ARG A 8 0.13 22.40 -12.10
N ARG A 9 0.09 22.27 -10.78
CA ARG A 9 1.31 22.22 -9.96
C ARG A 9 2.15 21.01 -10.32
N SER A 10 1.56 19.81 -10.33
CA SER A 10 2.28 18.57 -10.63
C SER A 10 2.90 18.57 -12.04
N LEU A 11 2.21 19.12 -13.03
CA LEU A 11 2.73 19.25 -14.41
C LEU A 11 3.94 20.19 -14.50
N ASN A 12 4.07 21.14 -13.58
CA ASN A 12 5.20 22.08 -13.53
C ASN A 12 6.31 21.65 -12.56
N ASP A 13 6.12 20.56 -11.82
CA ASP A 13 7.13 20.02 -10.91
C ASP A 13 8.19 19.24 -11.71
N LYS A 14 9.32 19.92 -11.96
CA LYS A 14 10.46 19.36 -12.70
C LYS A 14 11.09 18.16 -11.98
N ILE A 15 11.08 18.13 -10.65
CA ILE A 15 11.67 17.03 -9.86
C ILE A 15 10.79 15.80 -10.01
N LEU A 16 9.49 15.95 -9.78
CA LEU A 16 8.50 14.89 -9.97
C LEU A 16 8.58 14.31 -11.38
N TYR A 17 8.56 15.16 -12.41
CA TYR A 17 8.65 14.72 -13.80
C TYR A 17 9.95 13.94 -14.08
N THR A 18 11.09 14.48 -13.62
CA THR A 18 12.40 13.86 -13.85
C THR A 18 12.51 12.50 -13.16
N ASN A 19 12.06 12.40 -11.91
CA ASN A 19 12.10 11.15 -11.14
C ASN A 19 11.24 10.07 -11.81
N LEU A 20 10.01 10.41 -12.19
CA LEU A 20 9.10 9.46 -12.86
C LEU A 20 9.60 9.05 -14.24
N LYS A 21 10.16 9.99 -15.01
CA LYS A 21 10.75 9.71 -16.33
C LYS A 21 11.94 8.75 -16.22
N ASN A 22 12.84 9.02 -15.28
CA ASN A 22 14.01 8.17 -15.04
C ASN A 22 13.59 6.74 -14.64
N PHE A 23 12.61 6.62 -13.75
CA PHE A 23 12.05 5.31 -13.41
C PHE A 23 11.45 4.60 -14.62
N ALA A 24 10.59 5.27 -15.39
CA ALA A 24 9.94 4.64 -16.54
C ALA A 24 10.96 4.12 -17.57
N SER A 25 12.04 4.86 -17.81
CA SER A 25 13.13 4.43 -18.68
C SER A 25 13.91 3.25 -18.09
N ALA A 26 14.31 3.32 -16.81
CA ALA A 26 15.07 2.27 -16.15
C ALA A 26 14.29 0.97 -16.00
N TYR A 27 12.99 1.06 -15.67
CA TYR A 27 12.13 -0.09 -15.43
C TYR A 27 12.06 -1.03 -16.63
N LYS A 28 12.00 -0.51 -17.86
CA LYS A 28 11.97 -1.34 -19.07
C LYS A 28 13.22 -2.21 -19.21
N ALA A 29 14.40 -1.63 -18.98
CA ALA A 29 15.67 -2.35 -19.05
C ALA A 29 15.79 -3.36 -17.89
N SER A 30 15.50 -2.92 -16.66
CA SER A 30 15.54 -3.79 -15.48
C SER A 30 14.58 -4.97 -15.61
N LYS A 31 13.38 -4.76 -16.16
CA LYS A 31 12.41 -5.82 -16.41
C LYS A 31 12.95 -6.84 -17.42
N ALA A 32 13.51 -6.39 -18.55
CA ALA A 32 14.08 -7.30 -19.54
C ALA A 32 15.21 -8.15 -18.96
N ASN A 33 16.09 -7.54 -18.16
CA ASN A 33 17.19 -8.24 -17.49
C ASN A 33 16.68 -9.24 -16.44
N ALA A 34 15.68 -8.87 -15.65
CA ALA A 34 15.12 -9.74 -14.62
C ALA A 34 14.45 -11.01 -15.18
N TYR A 35 13.97 -10.96 -16.43
CA TYR A 35 13.37 -12.10 -17.12
C TYR A 35 14.31 -12.77 -18.14
N ALA A 36 15.57 -12.35 -18.21
CA ALA A 36 16.53 -12.96 -19.13
C ALA A 36 16.70 -14.46 -18.80
N GLY A 37 16.52 -15.32 -19.81
CA GLY A 37 16.59 -16.77 -19.64
C GLY A 37 15.34 -17.42 -19.05
N LEU A 38 14.27 -16.66 -18.77
CA LEU A 38 12.99 -17.18 -18.31
C LEU A 38 11.95 -17.17 -19.44
N ASP A 39 11.11 -18.20 -19.50
CA ASP A 39 9.93 -18.19 -20.38
C ASP A 39 8.81 -17.40 -19.73
N PHE A 40 8.89 -16.07 -19.88
CA PHE A 40 7.90 -15.14 -19.32
C PHE A 40 6.47 -15.43 -19.78
N THR A 41 6.30 -15.93 -21.00
CA THR A 41 4.97 -16.24 -21.57
C THR A 41 4.38 -17.47 -20.90
N ALA A 42 5.16 -18.55 -20.76
CA ALA A 42 4.72 -19.76 -20.07
C ALA A 42 4.40 -19.47 -18.60
N MET A 43 5.27 -18.74 -17.90
CA MET A 43 5.03 -18.33 -16.51
C MET A 43 3.75 -17.51 -16.36
N THR A 44 3.50 -16.58 -17.28
CA THR A 44 2.27 -15.77 -17.26
C THR A 44 1.03 -16.64 -17.46
N LYS A 45 1.07 -17.60 -18.38
CA LYS A 45 -0.03 -18.55 -18.62
C LYS A 45 -0.29 -19.42 -17.41
N GLU A 46 0.75 -19.98 -16.81
CA GLU A 46 0.66 -20.79 -15.58
C GLU A 46 0.02 -19.97 -14.45
N MET A 47 0.49 -18.75 -14.23
CA MET A 47 -0.02 -17.89 -13.17
C MET A 47 -1.48 -17.48 -13.38
N ASN A 48 -1.91 -17.28 -14.63
CA ASN A 48 -3.31 -17.03 -14.96
C ASN A 48 -4.19 -18.25 -14.68
N ASN A 49 -3.73 -19.45 -15.02
CA ASN A 49 -4.45 -20.69 -14.75
C ASN A 49 -4.60 -20.91 -13.23
N LEU A 50 -3.55 -20.69 -12.45
CA LEU A 50 -3.59 -20.75 -10.99
C LEU A 50 -4.59 -19.76 -10.40
N LYS A 51 -4.61 -18.52 -10.89
CA LYS A 51 -5.60 -17.51 -10.47
C LYS A 51 -7.04 -17.93 -10.78
N ALA A 52 -7.27 -18.53 -11.95
CA ALA A 52 -8.59 -19.02 -12.33
C ALA A 52 -9.06 -20.15 -11.39
N MET A 53 -8.21 -21.15 -11.15
CA MET A 53 -8.54 -22.28 -10.27
C MET A 53 -8.76 -21.86 -8.80
N THR A 54 -7.97 -20.91 -8.30
CA THR A 54 -8.08 -20.43 -6.91
C THR A 54 -9.35 -19.62 -6.68
N ARG A 55 -9.86 -18.92 -7.71
CA ARG A 55 -11.11 -18.15 -7.64
C ARG A 55 -12.30 -19.03 -7.29
N GLU A 56 -12.38 -20.23 -7.85
CA GLU A 56 -13.45 -21.20 -7.57
C GLU A 56 -13.37 -21.77 -6.15
N LYS A 57 -12.19 -21.72 -5.53
CA LYS A 57 -11.90 -22.27 -4.20
C LYS A 57 -11.76 -21.18 -3.13
N CYS A 58 -12.15 -19.95 -3.43
CA CYS A 58 -11.87 -18.78 -2.58
C CYS A 58 -12.29 -18.98 -1.11
N GLU A 59 -13.50 -19.50 -0.88
CA GLU A 59 -14.01 -19.75 0.48
C GLU A 59 -13.22 -20.85 1.20
N ALA A 60 -12.94 -21.97 0.54
CA ALA A 60 -12.15 -23.05 1.13
C ALA A 60 -10.73 -22.60 1.48
N LEU A 61 -10.09 -21.81 0.60
CA LEU A 61 -8.78 -21.22 0.82
C LEU A 61 -8.80 -20.18 1.95
N PHE A 62 -9.89 -19.41 2.10
CA PHE A 62 -10.06 -18.50 3.22
C PHE A 62 -10.14 -19.26 4.55
N GLU A 63 -10.92 -20.34 4.63
CA GLU A 63 -11.02 -21.15 5.85
C GLU A 63 -9.68 -21.80 6.20
N GLU A 64 -8.93 -22.29 5.20
CA GLU A 64 -7.58 -22.80 5.40
C GLU A 64 -6.62 -21.71 5.92
N PHE A 65 -6.63 -20.53 5.29
CA PHE A 65 -5.84 -19.38 5.76
C PHE A 65 -6.19 -19.02 7.19
N LYS A 66 -7.48 -18.92 7.51
CA LYS A 66 -7.98 -18.57 8.83
C LYS A 66 -7.48 -19.56 9.87
N ALA A 67 -7.66 -20.86 9.64
CA ALA A 67 -7.22 -21.89 10.56
C ALA A 67 -5.70 -21.81 10.84
N ASN A 68 -4.89 -21.60 9.80
CA ASN A 68 -3.44 -21.49 9.92
C ASN A 68 -2.99 -20.19 10.63
N ALA A 69 -3.65 -19.07 10.34
CA ALA A 69 -3.38 -17.79 10.98
C ALA A 69 -3.75 -17.83 12.47
N GLU A 70 -4.92 -18.36 12.81
CA GLU A 70 -5.39 -18.50 14.19
C GLU A 70 -4.51 -19.48 14.98
N LYS A 71 -4.07 -20.58 14.36
CA LYS A 71 -3.07 -21.49 14.94
C LYS A 71 -1.73 -20.80 15.26
N SER A 72 -1.38 -19.77 14.49
CA SER A 72 -0.17 -18.96 14.70
C SER A 72 -0.39 -17.81 15.71
N GLY A 73 -1.56 -17.76 16.36
CA GLY A 73 -1.90 -16.75 17.37
C GLY A 73 -2.52 -15.46 16.81
N ALA A 74 -2.79 -15.38 15.50
CA ALA A 74 -3.51 -14.26 14.94
C ALA A 74 -4.99 -14.31 15.31
N LYS A 75 -5.67 -13.17 15.27
CA LYS A 75 -7.14 -13.11 15.27
C LYS A 75 -7.61 -12.70 13.89
N VAL A 76 -8.45 -13.53 13.28
CA VAL A 76 -8.99 -13.26 11.94
C VAL A 76 -10.40 -12.72 12.06
N TYR A 77 -10.61 -11.53 11.52
CA TYR A 77 -11.93 -10.91 11.42
C TYR A 77 -12.29 -10.72 9.95
N ARG A 78 -13.45 -11.27 9.56
CA ARG A 78 -13.97 -11.15 8.20
C ARG A 78 -14.93 -9.97 8.14
N ALA A 79 -14.44 -8.85 7.64
CA ALA A 79 -15.24 -7.65 7.44
C ALA A 79 -16.14 -7.80 6.20
N SER A 80 -17.36 -7.27 6.29
CA SER A 80 -18.32 -7.19 5.18
C SER A 80 -18.00 -6.07 4.17
N GLY A 81 -17.12 -5.14 4.53
CA GLY A 81 -16.66 -4.05 3.68
C GLY A 81 -15.76 -3.05 4.39
N SER A 82 -15.41 -1.96 3.71
CA SER A 82 -14.43 -0.96 4.18
C SER A 82 -14.79 -0.35 5.53
N LEU A 83 -16.04 0.11 5.70
CA LEU A 83 -16.48 0.73 6.96
C LEU A 83 -16.50 -0.25 8.12
N ASP A 84 -16.86 -1.52 7.85
CA ASP A 84 -16.91 -2.58 8.85
C ASP A 84 -15.50 -2.91 9.37
N ALA A 85 -14.53 -3.04 8.47
CA ALA A 85 -13.12 -3.21 8.82
C ALA A 85 -12.60 -2.04 9.69
N CYS A 86 -12.87 -0.80 9.28
CA CYS A 86 -12.46 0.39 10.02
C CYS A 86 -13.09 0.45 11.43
N LYS A 87 -14.39 0.15 11.55
CA LYS A 87 -15.09 0.12 12.84
C LYS A 87 -14.56 -0.97 13.76
N TYR A 88 -14.25 -2.15 13.22
CA TYR A 88 -13.67 -3.24 14.00
C TYR A 88 -12.30 -2.86 14.58
N ILE A 89 -11.43 -2.26 13.77
CA ILE A 89 -10.11 -1.79 14.21
C ILE A 89 -10.24 -0.67 15.24
N GLU A 90 -11.14 0.31 15.02
CA GLU A 90 -11.44 1.36 15.99
C GLU A 90 -11.92 0.76 17.32
N LYS A 91 -12.82 -0.22 17.28
CA LYS A 91 -13.31 -0.89 18.47
C LYS A 91 -12.18 -1.55 19.26
N ILE A 92 -11.28 -2.28 18.60
CA ILE A 92 -10.11 -2.88 19.26
C ILE A 92 -9.27 -1.80 19.94
N CYS A 93 -9.03 -0.68 19.26
CA CYS A 93 -8.24 0.41 19.82
C CYS A 93 -8.93 1.02 21.04
N LYS A 94 -10.24 1.29 20.99
CA LYS A 94 -11.01 1.85 22.11
C LYS A 94 -11.08 0.92 23.30
N ASP A 95 -11.40 -0.35 23.09
CA ASP A 95 -11.52 -1.36 24.15
C ASP A 95 -10.21 -1.51 24.94
N LYS A 96 -9.07 -1.27 24.28
CA LYS A 96 -7.73 -1.34 24.89
C LYS A 96 -7.12 0.03 25.23
N ASN A 97 -7.89 1.11 25.11
CA ASN A 97 -7.42 2.49 25.30
C ASN A 97 -6.13 2.83 24.51
N ILE A 98 -6.02 2.32 23.29
CA ILE A 98 -4.89 2.54 22.39
C ILE A 98 -5.00 3.92 21.76
N LYS A 99 -3.91 4.67 21.78
CA LYS A 99 -3.79 6.01 21.16
C LYS A 99 -2.90 6.02 19.93
N SER A 100 -2.12 4.98 19.70
CA SER A 100 -1.26 4.84 18.53
C SER A 100 -1.15 3.39 18.10
N ILE A 101 -1.13 3.16 16.79
CA ILE A 101 -0.90 1.85 16.21
C ILE A 101 0.25 1.92 15.22
N VAL A 102 1.04 0.85 15.16
CA VAL A 102 2.03 0.64 14.12
C VAL A 102 1.46 -0.40 13.16
N LYS A 103 1.54 -0.15 11.85
CA LYS A 103 1.01 -1.07 10.85
C LYS A 103 2.00 -1.29 9.71
N SER A 104 1.90 -2.47 9.10
CA SER A 104 2.58 -2.75 7.85
C SER A 104 1.90 -2.05 6.68
N LYS A 105 2.65 -1.90 5.59
CA LYS A 105 2.11 -1.47 4.29
C LYS A 105 1.02 -2.45 3.86
N SER A 106 -0.13 -1.89 3.50
CA SER A 106 -1.24 -2.63 2.93
C SER A 106 -1.99 -1.73 1.95
N MET A 107 -2.03 -2.10 0.67
CA MET A 107 -2.84 -1.36 -0.30
C MET A 107 -4.32 -1.34 0.11
N THR A 108 -4.79 -2.41 0.74
CA THR A 108 -6.15 -2.51 1.26
C THR A 108 -6.42 -1.47 2.36
N SER A 109 -5.44 -1.13 3.21
CA SER A 109 -5.65 -0.06 4.20
C SER A 109 -5.84 1.31 3.54
N GLU A 110 -5.18 1.54 2.41
CA GLU A 110 -5.24 2.83 1.71
C GLU A 110 -6.54 2.97 0.93
N GLU A 111 -7.01 1.89 0.30
CA GLU A 111 -8.30 1.83 -0.37
C GLU A 111 -9.47 2.11 0.59
N ILE A 112 -9.40 1.59 1.82
CA ILE A 112 -10.42 1.83 2.86
C ILE A 112 -10.20 3.13 3.65
N LYS A 113 -9.13 3.88 3.36
CA LYS A 113 -8.73 5.13 4.04
C LYS A 113 -8.58 4.95 5.56
N LEU A 114 -7.99 3.83 5.98
CA LEU A 114 -7.89 3.47 7.39
C LEU A 114 -7.15 4.55 8.20
N ASN A 115 -6.06 5.10 7.67
CA ASN A 115 -5.24 6.07 8.40
C ASN A 115 -6.07 7.32 8.75
N ALA A 116 -6.65 7.97 7.74
CA ALA A 116 -7.53 9.13 7.93
C ALA A 116 -8.75 8.81 8.81
N TYR A 117 -9.29 7.58 8.72
CA TYR A 117 -10.39 7.15 9.58
C TYR A 117 -9.98 7.17 11.06
N LEU A 118 -8.84 6.58 11.40
CA LEU A 118 -8.35 6.48 12.78
C LEU A 118 -7.87 7.82 13.34
N GLU A 119 -7.20 8.64 12.52
CA GLU A 119 -6.70 9.97 12.91
C GLU A 119 -7.86 10.88 13.34
N ASN A 120 -8.97 10.87 12.59
CA ASN A 120 -10.20 11.60 12.92
C ASN A 120 -10.86 11.15 14.24
N ARG A 121 -10.38 10.06 14.85
CA ARG A 121 -10.86 9.50 16.12
C ARG A 121 -9.80 9.56 17.21
N GLY A 122 -8.72 10.32 16.99
CA GLY A 122 -7.65 10.51 17.98
C GLY A 122 -6.76 9.28 18.17
N ILE A 123 -6.71 8.38 17.18
CA ILE A 123 -5.79 7.24 17.16
C ILE A 123 -4.75 7.52 16.06
N LYS A 124 -3.46 7.51 16.42
CA LYS A 124 -2.35 7.78 15.49
C LYS A 124 -1.85 6.49 14.82
N PRO A 125 -2.15 6.23 13.55
CA PRO A 125 -1.51 5.17 12.79
C PRO A 125 -0.09 5.59 12.38
N VAL A 126 0.84 4.64 12.32
CA VAL A 126 2.20 4.84 11.83
C VAL A 126 2.58 3.68 10.91
N GLU A 127 3.01 4.00 9.69
CA GLU A 127 3.49 3.02 8.72
C GLU A 127 4.89 2.50 9.10
N THR A 128 5.13 1.21 8.89
CA THR A 128 6.48 0.62 9.03
C THR A 128 7.26 0.57 7.72
N ASP A 129 6.58 0.63 6.57
CA ASP A 129 7.25 0.74 5.27
C ASP A 129 7.78 2.17 5.11
N LEU A 130 9.08 2.30 4.87
CA LEU A 130 9.73 3.61 4.76
C LEU A 130 9.09 4.48 3.69
N GLY A 131 8.71 3.88 2.56
CA GLY A 131 8.12 4.62 1.45
C GLY A 131 6.73 5.14 1.80
N GLU A 132 5.87 4.32 2.40
CA GLU A 132 4.56 4.77 2.91
C GLU A 132 4.72 5.79 4.05
N TRP A 133 5.71 5.63 4.93
CA TRP A 133 5.96 6.57 6.01
C TRP A 133 6.39 7.94 5.50
N ILE A 134 7.28 8.00 4.49
CA ILE A 134 7.64 9.26 3.81
C ILE A 134 6.40 9.97 3.27
N LEU A 135 5.47 9.23 2.67
CA LEU A 135 4.23 9.81 2.15
C LEU A 135 3.26 10.23 3.25
N GLN A 136 3.19 9.46 4.33
CA GLN A 136 2.41 9.81 5.50
C GLN A 136 2.89 11.15 6.09
N LEU A 137 4.21 11.34 6.23
CA LEU A 137 4.80 12.61 6.66
C LEU A 137 4.52 13.75 5.67
N ALA A 138 4.54 13.46 4.37
CA ALA A 138 4.25 14.43 3.32
C ALA A 138 2.75 14.76 3.16
N GLY A 139 1.85 13.96 3.74
CA GLY A 139 0.40 14.05 3.48
C GLY A 139 0.03 13.72 2.03
N GLU A 140 0.79 12.83 1.39
CA GLU A 140 0.65 12.48 -0.03
C GLU A 140 0.17 11.04 -0.24
N HIS A 141 -0.34 10.76 -1.44
CA HIS A 141 -0.69 9.41 -1.88
C HIS A 141 0.46 8.76 -2.67
N PRO A 142 0.53 7.42 -2.71
CA PRO A 142 1.57 6.70 -3.44
C PRO A 142 1.45 6.90 -4.96
N SER A 143 2.58 7.16 -5.62
CA SER A 143 2.65 7.24 -7.09
C SER A 143 2.79 5.86 -7.76
N HIS A 144 3.21 4.85 -7.00
CA HIS A 144 3.40 3.49 -7.50
C HIS A 144 3.14 2.46 -6.39
N MET A 145 2.43 1.38 -6.72
CA MET A 145 1.99 0.37 -5.74
C MET A 145 3.14 -0.25 -4.93
N VAL A 146 4.24 -0.60 -5.59
CA VAL A 146 5.41 -1.24 -4.95
C VAL A 146 6.48 -0.23 -4.51
N MET A 147 6.49 0.97 -5.09
CA MET A 147 7.53 1.99 -4.87
C MET A 147 6.84 3.32 -4.55
N PRO A 148 6.22 3.44 -3.36
CA PRO A 148 5.20 4.45 -3.10
C PRO A 148 5.72 5.89 -3.25
N ALA A 149 6.93 6.17 -2.75
CA ALA A 149 7.56 7.50 -2.77
C ALA A 149 8.49 7.73 -3.98
N ILE A 150 8.31 7.01 -5.10
CA ILE A 150 9.23 7.08 -6.26
C ILE A 150 9.33 8.46 -6.92
N HIS A 151 8.34 9.33 -6.70
CA HIS A 151 8.36 10.70 -7.17
C HIS A 151 9.20 11.64 -6.30
N LYS A 152 9.62 11.22 -5.10
CA LYS A 152 10.42 12.03 -4.16
C LYS A 152 11.91 11.88 -4.40
N SER A 153 12.63 13.01 -4.34
CA SER A 153 14.09 13.02 -4.32
C SER A 153 14.64 12.79 -2.91
N ARG A 154 15.91 12.38 -2.79
CA ARG A 154 16.60 12.23 -1.51
C ARG A 154 16.60 13.52 -0.68
N GLY A 155 16.71 14.68 -1.33
CA GLY A 155 16.65 15.99 -0.66
C GLY A 155 15.28 16.25 -0.04
N GLN A 156 14.20 16.04 -0.81
CA GLN A 156 12.83 16.17 -0.30
C GLN A 156 12.55 15.22 0.86
N VAL A 157 13.09 14.01 0.82
CA VAL A 157 12.99 13.04 1.93
C VAL A 157 13.77 13.52 3.15
N ALA A 158 14.97 14.07 2.97
CA ALA A 158 15.75 14.63 4.07
C ALA A 158 15.02 15.81 4.73
N ASP A 159 14.42 16.71 3.94
CA ASP A 159 13.65 17.84 4.47
C ASP A 159 12.48 17.36 5.35
N LEU A 160 11.77 16.30 4.92
CA LEU A 160 10.66 15.71 5.69
C LEU A 160 11.09 15.12 7.04
N PHE A 161 12.30 14.56 7.13
CA PHE A 161 12.80 13.97 8.37
C PHE A 161 13.41 14.97 9.34
N ASN A 162 13.70 16.19 8.88
CA ASN A 162 14.29 17.27 9.69
C ASN A 162 13.28 18.38 10.05
N ALA A 163 12.02 18.25 9.65
CA ALA A 163 10.92 19.15 10.00
C ALA A 163 10.33 18.81 11.37
#